data_AF-A0A9W9YNA8-F1
#
_entry.id   AF-A0A9W9YNA8-F1
#
_cell.length_a   1.000
_cell.length_b   1.000
_cell.length_c   1.000
_cell.angle_alpha   90.00
_cell.angle_beta   90.00
_cell.angle_gamma   90.00
#
_symmetry.space_group_name_H-M   'P 1'
#
loop_
_entity.id
_entity.type
_entity.pdbx_description
1 polymer ?
#
loop_
_entity_poly.entity_id
_entity_poly.type
_entity_poly.pdbx_seq_one_letter_code
_entity_poly.pdbx_strand_id
1 'polypeptide(L)'
;MSGLRKAKKYDWKDSNLALFGSDVEKNVKKASAGTEKAWAEAGKEVGLQIWRIVQFKVTHLPKEDYGKFFGGDSYIILNTYKDKEK
;
A
#
# COMPACT_ATOMS: atom_id res chain seq x y z
N MET A 1 -38.40 12.62 -35.39
CA MET A 1 -37.87 13.55 -34.36
C MET A 1 -37.14 12.74 -33.30
N SER A 2 -35.84 12.45 -33.52
CA SER A 2 -35.04 11.71 -32.54
C SER A 2 -34.62 12.67 -31.43
N GLY A 3 -35.28 12.56 -30.27
CA GLY A 3 -35.03 13.43 -29.12
C GLY A 3 -33.68 13.12 -28.47
N LEU A 4 -32.91 14.18 -28.16
CA LEU A 4 -31.68 14.15 -27.38
C LEU A 4 -31.89 13.38 -26.05
N ARG A 5 -31.53 12.10 -26.02
CA ARG A 5 -31.44 11.32 -24.78
C ARG A 5 -30.17 11.74 -24.04
N LYS A 6 -30.32 12.33 -22.85
CA LYS A 6 -29.16 12.60 -21.97
C LYS A 6 -28.48 11.29 -21.60
N ALA A 7 -27.15 11.28 -21.60
CA ALA A 7 -26.37 10.12 -21.17
C ALA A 7 -26.71 9.76 -19.72
N LYS A 8 -26.83 8.46 -19.43
CA LYS A 8 -27.09 7.96 -18.08
C LYS A 8 -25.88 8.31 -17.20
N LYS A 9 -26.11 9.13 -16.17
CA LYS A 9 -25.09 9.45 -15.15
C LYS A 9 -25.03 8.27 -14.19
N TYR A 10 -23.93 7.53 -14.20
CA TYR A 10 -23.71 6.42 -13.28
C TYR A 10 -23.20 6.95 -11.95
N ASP A 11 -23.86 6.60 -10.85
CA ASP A 11 -23.26 6.72 -9.52
C ASP A 11 -22.37 5.49 -9.31
N TRP A 12 -21.17 5.66 -8.77
CA TRP A 12 -20.32 4.52 -8.43
C TRP A 12 -20.99 3.64 -7.36
N LYS A 13 -21.93 4.20 -6.59
CA LYS A 13 -22.79 3.46 -5.67
C LYS A 13 -23.75 2.49 -6.37
N ASP A 14 -24.02 2.67 -7.66
CA ASP A 14 -24.80 1.74 -8.49
C ASP A 14 -23.94 0.58 -9.04
N SER A 15 -22.64 0.55 -8.72
CA SER A 15 -21.76 -0.56 -9.10
C SER A 15 -21.77 -1.67 -8.03
N ASN A 16 -21.47 -2.91 -8.42
CA ASN A 16 -21.31 -4.05 -7.51
C ASN A 16 -20.07 -3.94 -6.57
N LEU A 17 -19.57 -2.74 -6.30
CA LEU A 17 -18.57 -2.41 -5.28
C LEU A 17 -19.26 -2.01 -3.97
N ALA A 18 -20.19 -2.84 -3.50
CA ALA A 18 -20.77 -2.66 -2.19
C ALA A 18 -19.65 -2.60 -1.13
N LEU A 19 -19.73 -1.62 -0.22
CA LEU A 19 -18.81 -1.45 0.92
C LEU A 19 -17.39 -0.94 0.58
N PHE A 20 -17.13 -0.49 -0.65
CA PHE A 20 -15.88 0.20 -0.96
C PHE A 20 -15.76 1.51 -0.17
N GLY A 21 -14.65 1.71 0.53
CA GLY A 21 -14.40 2.79 1.48
C GLY A 21 -14.93 2.55 2.91
N SER A 22 -15.69 1.46 3.13
CA SER A 22 -16.24 1.14 4.46
C SER A 22 -15.19 0.62 5.44
N ASP A 23 -15.55 0.58 6.72
CA ASP A 23 -14.69 0.00 7.76
C ASP A 23 -14.47 -1.50 7.59
N VAL A 24 -15.44 -2.21 7.01
CA VAL A 24 -15.32 -3.64 6.70
C VAL A 24 -14.17 -3.87 5.71
N GLU A 25 -14.12 -3.11 4.61
CA GLU A 25 -13.05 -3.23 3.62
C GLU A 25 -11.68 -2.90 4.23
N LYS A 26 -11.59 -1.81 5.00
CA LYS A 26 -10.35 -1.40 5.67
C LYS A 26 -9.87 -2.47 6.65
N ASN A 27 -10.77 -3.06 7.42
CA ASN A 27 -10.43 -4.11 8.38
C ASN A 27 -9.95 -5.39 7.68
N VAL A 28 -10.60 -5.81 6.59
CA VAL A 28 -10.17 -6.97 5.79
C VAL A 28 -8.79 -6.71 5.20
N LYS A 29 -8.57 -5.54 4.58
CA LYS A 29 -7.26 -5.16 4.04
C LYS A 29 -6.17 -5.14 5.11
N LYS A 30 -6.48 -4.60 6.30
CA LYS A 30 -5.56 -4.58 7.45
C LYS A 30 -5.22 -6.00 7.92
N ALA A 31 -6.22 -6.87 8.04
CA ALA A 31 -6.03 -8.26 8.45
C ALA A 31 -5.16 -9.02 7.44
N SER A 32 -5.43 -8.87 6.14
CA SER A 32 -4.57 -9.43 5.08
C SER A 32 -3.15 -8.89 5.13
N ALA A 33 -2.98 -7.56 5.27
CA ALA A 33 -1.67 -6.94 5.37
C ALA A 33 -0.85 -7.46 6.57
N GLY A 34 -1.50 -7.79 7.69
CA GLY A 34 -0.84 -8.35 8.88
C GLY A 34 -0.27 -9.76 8.68
N THR A 35 -0.64 -10.47 7.61
CA THR A 35 -0.11 -11.81 7.30
C THR A 35 1.19 -11.78 6.48
N GLU A 36 1.60 -10.61 5.99
CA GLU A 36 2.78 -10.47 5.15
C GLU A 36 4.07 -10.63 5.97
N LYS A 37 4.96 -11.51 5.50
CA LYS A 37 6.16 -11.91 6.23
C LYS A 37 7.20 -10.80 6.28
N ALA A 38 7.22 -9.92 5.27
CA ALA A 38 8.15 -8.79 5.19
C ALA A 38 8.00 -7.80 6.37
N TRP A 39 6.85 -7.80 7.07
CA TRP A 39 6.61 -6.92 8.21
C TRP A 39 7.07 -7.49 9.55
N ALA A 40 7.45 -8.77 9.62
CA ALA A 40 7.77 -9.43 10.88
C ALA A 40 8.92 -8.75 11.64
N GLU A 41 9.86 -8.11 10.95
CA GLU A 41 11.00 -7.40 11.54
C GLU A 41 10.95 -5.88 11.32
N ALA A 42 9.85 -5.37 10.76
CA ALA A 42 9.69 -3.95 10.50
C ALA A 42 9.61 -3.16 11.81
N GLY A 43 10.48 -2.17 11.98
CA GLY A 43 10.42 -1.21 13.09
C GLY A 43 10.83 -1.75 14.47
N LYS A 44 11.37 -2.97 14.55
CA LYS A 44 11.89 -3.54 15.82
C LYS A 44 13.19 -2.89 16.28
N GLU A 45 14.03 -2.51 15.32
CA GLU A 45 15.33 -1.89 15.58
C GLU A 45 15.39 -0.48 14.99
N VAL A 46 16.20 0.36 15.61
CA VAL A 46 16.48 1.72 15.12
C VAL A 46 17.30 1.61 13.85
N GLY A 47 16.85 2.29 12.80
CA GLY A 47 17.54 2.30 11.52
C GLY A 47 16.59 2.40 10.33
N LEU A 48 17.18 2.29 9.14
CA LEU A 48 16.49 2.34 7.86
C LEU A 48 16.23 0.92 7.35
N GLN A 49 14.98 0.63 7.01
CA GLN A 49 14.57 -0.60 6.33
C GLN A 49 13.95 -0.22 5.00
N ILE A 50 14.42 -0.85 3.92
CA ILE A 50 13.90 -0.63 2.56
C ILE A 50 13.42 -1.95 2.00
N TRP A 51 12.23 -1.92 1.40
CA TRP A 51 11.69 -3.03 0.62
C TRP A 51 11.48 -2.60 -0.83
N ARG A 52 11.62 -3.55 -1.75
CA ARG A 52 11.28 -3.40 -3.16
C ARG A 52 10.10 -4.31 -3.49
N ILE A 53 9.19 -3.83 -4.32
CA ILE A 53 8.09 -4.64 -4.86
C ILE A 53 8.59 -5.39 -6.09
N VAL A 54 8.65 -6.72 -6.00
CA VAL A 54 9.03 -7.60 -7.12
C VAL A 54 7.90 -8.58 -7.35
N GLN A 55 7.26 -8.52 -8.52
CA GLN A 55 6.16 -9.42 -8.89
C GLN A 55 5.05 -9.49 -7.81
N PHE A 56 4.58 -8.33 -7.35
CA PHE A 56 3.58 -8.20 -6.28
C PHE A 56 3.99 -8.77 -4.91
N LYS A 57 5.28 -9.04 -4.69
CA LYS A 57 5.83 -9.47 -3.41
C LYS A 57 6.70 -8.38 -2.80
N VAL A 58 6.59 -8.20 -1.50
CA VAL A 58 7.43 -7.28 -0.74
C VAL A 58 8.74 -8.01 -0.41
N THR A 59 9.86 -7.52 -0.97
CA THR A 59 11.19 -8.13 -0.78
C THR A 59 12.12 -7.15 -0.08
N HIS A 60 12.92 -7.63 0.87
CA HIS A 60 13.92 -6.80 1.53
C HIS A 60 15.01 -6.42 0.54
N LEU A 61 15.36 -5.14 0.51
CA LEU A 61 16.51 -4.66 -0.24
C LEU A 61 17.78 -4.92 0.60
N PRO A 62 18.85 -5.48 0.03
CA PRO A 62 20.13 -5.60 0.71
C PRO A 62 20.68 -4.23 1.09
N LYS A 63 21.41 -4.15 2.21
CA LYS A 63 21.95 -2.87 2.71
C LYS A 63 22.98 -2.27 1.76
N GLU A 64 23.67 -3.07 0.94
CA GLU A 64 24.64 -2.57 -0.06
C GLU A 64 23.98 -1.77 -1.19
N ASP A 65 22.68 -1.98 -1.40
CA ASP A 65 21.90 -1.34 -2.46
C ASP A 65 21.00 -0.21 -1.95
N TYR A 66 21.11 0.14 -0.66
CA TYR A 66 20.41 1.29 -0.12
C TYR A 66 20.87 2.57 -0.84
N GLY A 67 19.90 3.33 -1.36
CA GLY A 67 20.15 4.53 -2.17
C GLY A 67 20.21 4.29 -3.68
N LYS A 68 20.23 3.03 -4.15
CA LYS A 68 20.09 2.69 -5.57
C LYS A 68 18.63 2.41 -5.90
N PHE A 69 17.97 3.39 -6.50
CA PHE A 69 16.57 3.29 -6.89
C PHE A 69 16.45 3.18 -8.42
N PHE A 70 15.73 2.17 -8.88
CA PHE A 70 15.39 1.99 -10.29
C PHE A 70 14.04 2.67 -10.56
N GLY A 71 13.98 3.55 -11.57
CA GLY A 71 12.79 4.38 -11.85
C GLY A 71 11.55 3.61 -12.30
N GLY A 72 11.68 2.33 -12.68
CA GLY A 72 10.55 1.46 -13.04
C GLY A 72 10.00 0.64 -11.88
N ASP A 73 10.66 0.68 -10.72
CA ASP A 73 10.28 -0.11 -9.56
C ASP A 73 9.62 0.74 -8.48
N SER A 74 8.92 0.06 -7.57
CA SER A 74 8.33 0.68 -6.38
C SER A 74 9.05 0.21 -5.14
N TYR A 75 9.26 1.14 -4.20
CA TYR A 75 9.97 0.91 -2.96
C TYR A 75 9.16 1.38 -1.76
N ILE A 76 9.35 0.72 -0.63
CA ILE A 76 8.78 1.09 0.68
C ILE A 76 9.97 1.36 1.60
N ILE A 77 9.94 2.49 2.30
CA ILE A 77 11.04 2.91 3.18
C ILE A 77 10.46 3.16 4.57
N LEU A 78 11.01 2.48 5.57
CA LEU A 78 10.72 2.69 6.99
C LEU A 78 11.97 3.22 7.67
N ASN A 79 11.87 4.43 8.21
CA ASN A 79 12.89 5.02 9.05
C ASN A 79 12.44 4.96 10.52
N THR A 80 13.07 4.09 11.29
CA THR A 80 12.78 3.91 12.73
C THR A 80 13.81 4.68 13.53
N TYR A 81 13.39 5.67 14.29
CA TYR A 81 14.25 6.46 15.15
C TYR A 81 13.74 6.40 16.60
N LYS A 82 14.66 6.48 17.57
CA LYS A 82 14.26 6.76 18.96
C LYS A 82 13.86 8.22 19.01
N ASP A 83 12.67 8.49 19.51
CA ASP A 83 12.31 9.85 19.87
C ASP A 83 13.33 10.33 20.92
N LYS A 84 13.93 11.50 20.69
CA LYS A 84 14.71 12.16 21.73
C LYS A 84 13.67 12.61 22.76
N GLU A 85 13.70 11.99 23.93
CA GLU A 85 12.71 12.17 25.00
C GLU A 85 12.29 13.64 25.20
N LYS A 86 10.99 13.79 25.42
CA LYS A 86 10.33 14.99 25.93
C LYS A 86 10.45 15.04 27.44
#